data_AF-A0A9W8GR87-F1
#
_entry.id   AF-A0A9W8GR87-F1
#
_cell.length_a   1.000
_cell.length_b   1.000
_cell.length_c   1.000
_cell.angle_alpha   90.00
_cell.angle_beta   90.00
_cell.angle_gamma   90.00
#
_symmetry.space_group_name_H-M   'P 1'
#
loop_
_entity.id
_entity.type
_entity.pdbx_description
1 polymer ?
#
loop_
_entity_poly.entity_id
_entity_poly.type
_entity_poly.pdbx_seq_one_letter_code
_entity_poly.pdbx_strand_id
1 'polypeptide(L)'
;MHSLIYKVFTRKYSLSLQADSLLYLSDVIKQNEMTQTDAAKWLELLADTWAKREEGRPLVELAPLKALVAAVVSGTSNGLVGAGDASKPGSDLFTVIDAFDVPAWWYDPGKKMFTQPFTEGDILSSAESKAALFRQRYDLLRQRVLRNDNFMPVSFSDQEKDRFYKLSTIDSLQGREGEHFLIFGMLSQLEEGKMFLEDKAGSIELDFSHMSKSVNGLFTESCFVLIDGYVEDGVLKVEEIGLPPPESREKSRAAFPNINFFGGQPSLRTDVQLRAIEV
;
A
#
# COMPACT_ATOMS: atom_id res chain seq x y z
N MET A 1 -24.36 25.82 1.25
CA MET A 1 -23.16 25.36 0.52
C MET A 1 -21.99 24.97 1.42
N HIS A 2 -21.55 25.79 2.39
CA HIS A 2 -20.42 25.42 3.26
C HIS A 2 -20.60 24.08 4.01
N SER A 3 -21.81 23.79 4.50
CA SER A 3 -22.13 22.50 5.14
C SER A 3 -21.93 21.29 4.20
N LEU A 4 -22.24 21.44 2.91
CA LEU A 4 -22.05 20.39 1.91
C LEU A 4 -20.56 20.16 1.63
N ILE A 5 -19.78 21.23 1.44
CA ILE A 5 -18.33 21.17 1.24
C ILE A 5 -17.65 20.46 2.40
N TYR A 6 -17.98 20.84 3.64
CA TYR A 6 -17.46 20.20 4.84
C TYR A 6 -17.85 18.72 4.95
N LYS A 7 -19.11 18.39 4.63
CA LYS A 7 -19.59 16.99 4.65
C LYS A 7 -18.81 16.11 3.67
N VAL A 8 -18.51 16.61 2.47
CA VAL A 8 -17.74 15.85 1.48
C VAL A 8 -16.27 15.76 1.88
N PHE A 9 -15.56 16.89 1.95
CA PHE A 9 -14.11 16.87 2.15
C PHE A 9 -13.73 16.31 3.52
N THR A 10 -14.34 16.79 4.60
CA THR A 10 -13.90 16.45 5.96
C THR A 10 -14.52 15.16 6.49
N ARG A 11 -15.82 14.91 6.25
CA ARG A 11 -16.46 13.69 6.79
C ARG A 11 -16.34 12.47 5.90
N LYS A 12 -16.37 12.63 4.56
CA LYS A 12 -16.31 11.50 3.63
C LYS A 12 -14.86 11.15 3.26
N TYR A 13 -14.02 12.15 3.00
CA TYR A 13 -12.63 11.96 2.55
C TYR A 13 -11.58 12.25 3.62
N SER A 14 -11.98 12.63 4.85
CA SER A 14 -11.05 12.93 5.96
C SER A 14 -10.03 14.04 5.64
N LEU A 15 -10.40 15.00 4.81
CA LEU A 15 -9.58 16.15 4.41
C LEU A 15 -9.87 17.40 5.27
N SER A 16 -8.82 18.09 5.66
CA SER A 16 -8.83 19.36 6.38
C SER A 16 -8.79 20.53 5.40
N LEU A 17 -9.86 21.31 5.36
CA LEU A 17 -9.96 22.49 4.51
C LEU A 17 -9.53 23.75 5.27
N GLN A 18 -8.67 24.55 4.65
CA GLN A 18 -8.42 25.92 5.09
C GLN A 18 -9.63 26.84 4.79
N ALA A 19 -9.77 27.93 5.54
CA ALA A 19 -10.93 28.82 5.44
C ALA A 19 -11.05 29.48 4.06
N ASP A 20 -9.92 29.86 3.47
CA ASP A 20 -9.80 30.41 2.12
C ASP A 20 -10.15 29.37 1.04
N SER A 21 -9.70 28.13 1.17
CA SER A 21 -10.08 27.00 0.29
C SER A 21 -11.59 26.75 0.31
N LEU A 22 -12.22 26.83 1.49
CA LEU A 22 -13.67 26.67 1.64
C LEU A 22 -14.45 27.81 0.98
N LEU A 23 -13.99 29.05 1.17
CA LEU A 23 -14.61 30.23 0.54
C LEU A 23 -14.50 30.15 -0.99
N TYR A 24 -13.32 29.80 -1.49
CA TYR A 24 -13.09 29.64 -2.93
C TYR A 24 -14.04 28.62 -3.56
N LEU A 25 -14.19 27.43 -2.98
CA LEU A 25 -15.11 26.41 -3.49
C LEU A 25 -16.57 26.90 -3.47
N SER A 26 -16.97 27.62 -2.42
CA SER A 26 -18.31 28.20 -2.31
C SER A 26 -18.57 29.22 -3.43
N ASP A 27 -17.59 30.04 -3.75
CA ASP A 27 -17.70 31.06 -4.80
C ASP A 27 -17.73 30.43 -6.19
N VAL A 28 -16.91 29.41 -6.46
CA VAL A 28 -16.95 28.66 -7.73
C VAL A 28 -18.31 28.01 -7.96
N ILE A 29 -18.92 27.43 -6.92
CA ILE A 29 -20.25 26.82 -7.04
C ILE A 29 -21.33 27.88 -7.31
N LYS A 30 -21.26 29.04 -6.64
CA LYS A 30 -22.20 30.14 -6.89
C LYS A 30 -22.05 30.72 -8.29
N GLN A 31 -20.83 30.92 -8.76
CA GLN A 31 -20.55 31.48 -10.08
C GLN A 31 -21.02 30.57 -11.22
N ASN A 32 -20.96 29.25 -11.04
CA ASN A 32 -21.42 28.27 -12.01
C ASN A 32 -22.88 27.82 -11.82
N GLU A 33 -23.63 28.47 -10.92
CA GLU A 33 -25.05 28.19 -10.63
C GLU A 33 -25.37 26.70 -10.38
N MET A 34 -24.44 25.96 -9.77
CA MET A 34 -24.57 24.50 -9.66
C MET A 34 -25.71 24.13 -8.71
N THR A 35 -26.54 23.17 -9.11
CA THR A 35 -27.54 22.59 -8.21
C THR A 35 -26.86 21.87 -7.04
N GLN A 36 -27.57 21.65 -5.93
CA GLN A 36 -26.98 20.91 -4.79
C GLN A 36 -26.48 19.51 -5.19
N THR A 37 -27.19 18.83 -6.09
CA THR A 37 -26.83 17.49 -6.56
C THR A 37 -25.57 17.51 -7.42
N ASP A 38 -25.45 18.49 -8.32
CA ASP A 38 -24.28 18.62 -9.19
C ASP A 38 -23.06 19.10 -8.42
N ALA A 39 -23.25 20.04 -7.48
CA ALA A 39 -22.22 20.47 -6.56
C ALA A 39 -21.70 19.30 -5.70
N ALA A 40 -22.58 18.41 -5.22
CA ALA A 40 -22.17 17.23 -4.46
C ALA A 40 -21.27 16.29 -5.30
N LYS A 41 -21.70 15.96 -6.52
CA LYS A 41 -20.91 15.10 -7.44
C LYS A 41 -19.56 15.73 -7.79
N TRP A 42 -19.55 17.02 -8.06
CA TRP A 42 -18.32 17.76 -8.39
C TRP A 42 -17.36 17.86 -7.21
N LEU A 43 -17.86 18.14 -5.99
CA LEU A 43 -17.05 18.15 -4.78
C LEU A 43 -16.49 16.75 -4.46
N GLU A 44 -17.26 15.69 -4.71
CA GLU A 44 -16.78 14.32 -4.53
C GLU A 44 -15.67 13.97 -5.53
N LEU A 45 -15.82 14.36 -6.80
CA LEU A 45 -14.76 14.20 -7.80
C LEU A 45 -13.48 14.95 -7.39
N LEU A 46 -13.61 16.20 -6.93
CA LEU A 46 -12.47 16.99 -6.48
C LEU A 46 -11.79 16.40 -5.24
N ALA A 47 -12.55 16.00 -4.23
CA ALA A 47 -12.00 15.43 -3.00
C ALA A 47 -11.31 14.08 -3.26
N ASP A 48 -11.89 13.23 -4.10
CA ASP A 48 -11.30 11.97 -4.54
C ASP A 48 -10.02 12.20 -5.35
N THR A 49 -10.04 13.15 -6.29
CA THR A 49 -8.87 13.49 -7.09
C THR A 49 -7.76 14.07 -6.22
N TRP A 50 -8.09 14.95 -5.27
CA TRP A 50 -7.13 15.51 -4.31
C TRP A 50 -6.45 14.40 -3.51
N ALA A 51 -7.25 13.52 -2.90
CA ALA A 51 -6.75 12.42 -2.08
C ALA A 51 -5.79 11.51 -2.86
N LYS A 52 -6.03 11.31 -4.16
CA LYS A 52 -5.19 10.50 -5.06
C LYS A 52 -3.96 11.25 -5.60
N ARG A 53 -4.07 12.55 -5.88
CA ARG A 53 -3.04 13.36 -6.54
C ARG A 53 -1.98 13.89 -5.57
N GLU A 54 -2.41 14.36 -4.41
CA GLU A 54 -1.53 14.97 -3.41
C GLU A 54 -1.04 13.94 -2.38
N GLU A 55 -0.88 12.68 -2.80
CA GLU A 55 -0.28 11.60 -2.00
C GLU A 55 -0.92 11.41 -0.61
N GLY A 56 -2.24 11.65 -0.51
CA GLY A 56 -2.95 11.56 0.77
C GLY A 56 -2.66 12.68 1.77
N ARG A 57 -2.07 13.81 1.34
CA ARG A 57 -1.94 15.02 2.19
C ARG A 57 -3.32 15.44 2.69
N PRO A 58 -3.57 15.42 4.02
CA PRO A 58 -4.89 15.69 4.55
C PRO A 58 -5.24 17.17 4.47
N LEU A 59 -4.26 18.07 4.36
CA LEU A 59 -4.48 19.51 4.32
C LEU A 59 -4.72 19.99 2.88
N VAL A 60 -5.86 20.65 2.64
CA VAL A 60 -6.25 21.23 1.35
C VAL A 60 -5.88 22.71 1.31
N GLU A 61 -4.74 23.00 0.69
CA GLU A 61 -4.23 24.35 0.49
C GLU A 61 -4.84 25.02 -0.75
N LEU A 62 -4.98 26.34 -0.71
CA LEU A 62 -5.68 27.10 -1.76
C LEU A 62 -5.01 27.02 -3.13
N ALA A 63 -3.68 27.13 -3.21
CA ALA A 63 -2.98 27.21 -4.48
C ALA A 63 -3.04 25.89 -5.28
N PRO A 64 -2.74 24.71 -4.71
CA PRO A 64 -2.93 23.45 -5.42
C PRO A 64 -4.43 23.18 -5.71
N LEU A 65 -5.34 23.62 -4.83
CA LEU A 65 -6.78 23.44 -5.04
C LEU A 65 -7.28 24.22 -6.26
N LYS A 66 -6.81 25.47 -6.45
CA LYS A 66 -7.11 26.28 -7.64
C LYS A 66 -6.62 25.61 -8.91
N ALA A 67 -5.40 25.06 -8.90
CA ALA A 67 -4.85 24.34 -10.04
C ALA A 67 -5.68 23.09 -10.37
N LEU A 68 -6.12 22.35 -9.35
CA LEU A 68 -6.99 21.18 -9.51
C LEU A 68 -8.36 21.57 -10.08
N VAL A 69 -9.00 22.63 -9.56
CA VAL A 69 -10.28 23.12 -10.06
C VAL A 69 -10.17 23.54 -11.53
N ALA A 70 -9.12 24.27 -11.90
CA ALA A 70 -8.87 24.65 -13.30
C ALA A 70 -8.69 23.43 -14.21
N ALA A 71 -7.98 22.40 -13.74
CA ALA A 71 -7.81 21.15 -14.48
C ALA A 71 -9.13 20.38 -14.67
N VAL A 72 -9.98 20.32 -13.65
CA VAL A 72 -11.29 19.67 -13.73
C VAL A 72 -12.24 20.42 -14.66
N VAL A 73 -12.26 21.76 -14.60
CA VAL A 73 -13.10 22.62 -15.46
C VAL A 73 -12.66 22.56 -16.93
N SER A 74 -11.35 22.54 -17.19
CA SER A 74 -10.82 22.36 -18.56
C SER A 74 -11.00 20.93 -19.08
N GLY A 75 -10.92 19.92 -18.21
CA GLY A 75 -11.19 18.52 -18.55
C GLY A 75 -12.67 18.21 -18.80
N THR A 76 -13.60 18.99 -18.24
CA THR A 76 -15.05 18.85 -18.48
C THR A 76 -15.54 19.60 -19.73
N SER A 77 -14.77 20.56 -20.24
CA SER A 77 -15.15 21.37 -21.41
C SER A 77 -14.58 20.87 -22.75
N ASN A 78 -13.60 19.96 -22.75
CA ASN A 78 -13.00 19.46 -23.99
C ASN A 78 -13.62 18.13 -24.49
N GLY A 79 -14.87 18.25 -24.94
CA GLY A 79 -15.19 17.75 -26.28
C GLY A 79 -14.90 18.88 -27.27
N LEU A 80 -13.84 18.72 -28.09
CA LEU A 80 -13.39 19.60 -29.19
C LEU A 80 -12.37 20.73 -28.84
N VAL A 81 -11.09 20.41 -29.13
CA VAL A 81 -9.97 21.24 -29.67
C VAL A 81 -9.83 22.75 -29.38
N GLY A 82 -8.62 23.14 -28.94
CA GLY A 82 -8.00 24.47 -29.14
C GLY A 82 -7.09 24.91 -27.98
N ALA A 83 -5.80 24.52 -27.97
CA ALA A 83 -4.63 25.28 -28.43
C ALA A 83 -4.04 26.26 -27.38
N GLY A 84 -3.04 25.74 -26.64
CA GLY A 84 -2.22 26.48 -25.67
C GLY A 84 -1.36 25.53 -24.83
N ASP A 85 -0.33 24.96 -25.46
CA ASP A 85 0.85 24.26 -24.91
C ASP A 85 0.71 23.26 -23.73
N ALA A 86 -0.44 22.57 -23.64
CA ALA A 86 -0.58 21.28 -22.98
C ALA A 86 -0.60 20.18 -24.07
N SER A 87 0.59 19.71 -24.46
CA SER A 87 0.75 18.79 -25.59
C SER A 87 0.25 17.36 -25.27
N LYS A 88 -1.07 17.15 -25.35
CA LYS A 88 -1.78 16.06 -26.09
C LYS A 88 -3.18 15.82 -25.49
N PRO A 89 -4.27 15.93 -26.26
CA PRO A 89 -5.57 15.41 -25.85
C PRO A 89 -5.46 13.88 -25.77
N GLY A 90 -5.48 13.34 -24.55
CA GLY A 90 -5.21 11.92 -24.24
C GLY A 90 -4.13 11.70 -23.17
N SER A 91 -3.49 12.76 -22.66
CA SER A 91 -2.38 12.68 -21.69
C SER A 91 -2.74 12.12 -20.31
N ASP A 92 -4.03 11.98 -19.97
CA ASP A 92 -4.52 11.38 -18.72
C ASP A 92 -5.12 9.97 -18.92
N LEU A 93 -5.18 9.47 -20.16
CA LEU A 93 -5.61 8.11 -20.47
C LEU A 93 -4.44 7.12 -20.47
N PHE A 94 -3.27 7.57 -20.92
CA PHE A 94 -2.09 6.74 -21.05
C PHE A 94 -0.85 7.50 -20.60
N THR A 95 -0.18 6.96 -19.59
CA THR A 95 1.03 7.52 -19.01
C THR A 95 2.07 6.41 -18.91
N VAL A 96 3.28 6.71 -19.37
CA VAL A 96 4.47 5.89 -19.10
C VAL A 96 5.19 6.54 -17.92
N ILE A 97 5.46 5.75 -16.89
CA ILE A 97 6.15 6.21 -15.68
C ILE A 97 7.53 5.57 -15.70
N ASP A 98 8.56 6.40 -15.65
CA ASP A 98 9.94 5.93 -15.56
C ASP A 98 10.17 5.24 -14.21
N ALA A 99 11.07 4.25 -14.17
CA ALA A 99 11.38 3.54 -12.93
C ALA A 99 11.90 4.46 -11.82
N PHE A 100 12.58 5.56 -12.17
CA PHE A 100 13.06 6.57 -11.22
C PHE A 100 11.98 7.58 -10.80
N ASP A 101 10.86 7.65 -11.53
CA ASP A 101 9.71 8.51 -11.21
C ASP A 101 8.66 7.79 -10.34
N VAL A 102 8.80 6.47 -10.12
CA VAL A 102 7.90 5.71 -9.24
C VAL A 102 8.09 6.20 -7.81
N PRO A 103 7.02 6.66 -7.12
CA PRO A 103 7.15 7.17 -5.76
C PRO A 103 7.68 6.09 -4.81
N ALA A 104 8.70 6.45 -4.03
CA ALA A 104 9.24 5.57 -3.01
C ALA A 104 8.34 5.57 -1.77
N TRP A 105 7.92 4.38 -1.33
CA TRP A 105 7.06 4.19 -0.16
C TRP A 105 7.70 3.22 0.82
N TRP A 106 7.76 3.61 2.10
CA TRP A 106 8.17 2.75 3.21
C TRP A 106 6.96 2.42 4.07
N TYR A 107 6.84 1.17 4.49
CA TYR A 107 5.78 0.79 5.42
C TYR A 107 6.26 1.02 6.85
N ASP A 108 5.52 1.82 7.61
CA ASP A 108 5.74 1.99 9.05
C ASP A 108 4.86 0.99 9.80
N PRO A 109 5.41 -0.10 10.38
CA PRO A 109 4.62 -1.09 11.09
C PRO A 109 3.98 -0.57 12.38
N GLY A 110 4.53 0.49 12.99
CA GLY A 110 3.97 1.13 14.18
C GLY A 110 2.73 1.95 13.86
N LYS A 111 2.76 2.72 12.77
CA LYS A 111 1.62 3.52 12.29
C LYS A 111 0.67 2.75 11.37
N LYS A 112 1.08 1.58 10.89
CA LYS A 112 0.37 0.74 9.91
C LYS A 112 0.00 1.49 8.63
N MET A 113 0.87 2.38 8.18
CA MET A 113 0.68 3.21 6.98
C MET A 113 1.97 3.29 6.18
N PHE A 114 1.86 3.68 4.91
CA PHE A 114 3.03 4.03 4.14
C PHE A 114 3.42 5.48 4.37
N THR A 115 4.73 5.71 4.44
CA THR A 115 5.36 7.02 4.56
C THR A 115 6.40 7.18 3.48
N GLN A 116 6.74 8.42 3.16
CA GLN A 116 7.92 8.68 2.33
C GLN A 116 9.20 8.30 3.10
N PRO A 117 10.23 7.78 2.40
CA PRO A 117 11.56 7.61 2.98
C PRO A 117 12.11 8.95 3.49
N PHE A 118 12.95 8.90 4.52
CA PHE A 118 13.60 10.11 5.07
C PHE A 118 14.69 10.68 4.14
N THR A 119 15.18 9.87 3.22
CA THR A 119 16.28 10.18 2.31
C THR A 119 15.87 9.81 0.90
N GLU A 120 16.19 10.68 -0.06
CA GLU A 120 15.99 10.39 -1.47
C GLU A 120 16.91 9.24 -1.91
N GLY A 121 16.46 8.51 -2.94
CA GLY A 121 17.25 7.43 -3.52
C GLY A 121 18.47 7.96 -4.26
N ASP A 122 19.62 7.34 -4.03
CA ASP A 122 20.85 7.58 -4.80
C ASP A 122 21.36 6.25 -5.34
N ILE A 123 21.94 6.27 -6.54
CA ILE A 123 22.64 5.13 -7.15
C ILE A 123 23.76 4.66 -6.22
N LEU A 124 24.47 5.60 -5.57
CA LEU A 124 25.57 5.31 -4.65
C LEU A 124 25.16 5.54 -3.19
N SER A 125 24.08 4.87 -2.78
CA SER A 125 23.56 4.95 -1.42
C SER A 125 24.50 4.32 -0.36
N SER A 126 24.25 4.64 0.91
CA SER A 126 25.02 4.13 2.03
C SER A 126 24.74 2.66 2.37
N ALA A 127 25.55 2.05 3.23
CA ALA A 127 25.36 0.68 3.68
C ALA A 127 24.02 0.49 4.42
N GLU A 128 23.54 1.53 5.11
CA GLU A 128 22.25 1.55 5.80
C GLU A 128 21.09 1.33 4.82
N SER A 129 21.18 1.87 3.60
CA SER A 129 20.16 1.67 2.56
C SER A 129 20.03 0.20 2.15
N LYS A 130 21.15 -0.54 2.11
CA LYS A 130 21.12 -2.00 1.85
C LYS A 130 20.40 -2.75 2.97
N ALA A 131 20.66 -2.41 4.22
CA ALA A 131 19.96 -3.03 5.36
C ALA A 131 18.47 -2.63 5.37
N ALA A 132 18.15 -1.38 5.06
CA ALA A 132 16.78 -0.88 4.97
C ALA A 132 15.97 -1.62 3.90
N LEU A 133 16.58 -1.98 2.76
CA LEU A 133 15.93 -2.75 1.69
C LEU A 133 15.28 -4.04 2.22
N PHE A 134 16.05 -4.87 2.93
CA PHE A 134 15.55 -6.15 3.46
C PHE A 134 14.53 -5.95 4.58
N ARG A 135 14.72 -4.95 5.45
CA ARG A 135 13.75 -4.60 6.50
C ARG A 135 12.41 -4.15 5.92
N GLN A 136 12.44 -3.31 4.88
CA GLN A 136 11.22 -2.85 4.19
C GLN A 136 10.52 -4.00 3.46
N ARG A 137 11.27 -4.91 2.81
CA ARG A 137 10.69 -6.12 2.22
C ARG A 137 10.01 -7.01 3.28
N TYR A 138 10.67 -7.23 4.42
CA TYR A 138 10.09 -7.98 5.54
C TYR A 138 8.79 -7.32 6.02
N ASP A 139 8.81 -6.01 6.30
CA ASP A 139 7.63 -5.30 6.82
C ASP A 139 6.46 -5.30 5.84
N LEU A 140 6.73 -5.03 4.56
CA LEU A 140 5.73 -5.00 3.49
C LEU A 140 5.05 -6.38 3.31
N LEU A 141 5.81 -7.46 3.36
CA LEU A 141 5.25 -8.80 3.22
C LEU A 141 4.56 -9.24 4.51
N ARG A 142 5.16 -9.00 5.67
CA ARG A 142 4.58 -9.37 6.97
C ARG A 142 3.23 -8.71 7.22
N GLN A 143 3.10 -7.41 6.93
CA GLN A 143 1.82 -6.71 7.08
C GLN A 143 0.73 -7.27 6.15
N ARG A 144 1.12 -7.79 4.98
CA ARG A 144 0.19 -8.46 4.04
C ARG A 144 -0.25 -9.81 4.57
N VAL A 145 0.69 -10.60 5.10
CA VAL A 145 0.38 -11.88 5.76
C VAL A 145 -0.60 -11.67 6.91
N LEU A 146 -0.36 -10.67 7.77
CA LEU A 146 -1.21 -10.41 8.94
C LEU A 146 -2.61 -9.84 8.61
N ARG A 147 -2.84 -9.38 7.38
CA ARG A 147 -4.16 -9.00 6.89
C ARG A 147 -4.96 -10.17 6.31
N ASN A 148 -4.31 -11.31 6.10
CA ASN A 148 -5.00 -12.49 5.60
C ASN A 148 -5.86 -13.08 6.73
N ASP A 149 -7.08 -13.46 6.40
CA ASP A 149 -8.09 -13.93 7.36
C ASP A 149 -7.61 -15.14 8.19
N ASN A 150 -6.73 -15.99 7.62
CA ASN A 150 -6.16 -17.14 8.32
C ASN A 150 -5.13 -16.76 9.40
N PHE A 151 -4.63 -15.52 9.42
CA PHE A 151 -3.65 -15.01 10.38
C PHE A 151 -4.26 -13.97 11.33
N MET A 152 -5.55 -13.65 11.17
CA MET A 152 -6.24 -12.67 11.99
C MET A 152 -6.91 -13.36 13.19
N PRO A 153 -6.67 -12.89 14.43
CA PRO A 153 -7.36 -13.44 15.59
C PRO A 153 -8.84 -13.05 15.56
N VAL A 154 -9.75 -14.03 15.55
CA VAL A 154 -11.19 -13.82 15.72
C VAL A 154 -11.48 -13.42 17.17
N SER A 155 -12.13 -12.27 17.35
CA SER A 155 -12.22 -11.59 18.65
C SER A 155 -13.29 -12.16 19.62
N PHE A 156 -13.98 -13.27 19.32
CA PHE A 156 -15.22 -13.60 20.04
C PHE A 156 -15.51 -15.07 20.41
N SER A 157 -14.63 -16.03 20.16
CA SER A 157 -14.87 -17.39 20.66
C SER A 157 -13.59 -18.16 21.02
N ASP A 158 -13.55 -18.75 22.23
CA ASP A 158 -12.46 -19.63 22.67
C ASP A 158 -12.37 -20.92 21.81
N GLN A 159 -13.45 -21.27 21.10
CA GLN A 159 -13.52 -22.46 20.24
C GLN A 159 -12.93 -22.25 18.83
N GLU A 160 -12.63 -21.01 18.43
CA GLU A 160 -12.03 -20.70 17.12
C GLU A 160 -10.55 -20.33 17.19
N LYS A 161 -9.93 -20.42 18.38
CA LYS A 161 -8.49 -20.19 18.55
C LYS A 161 -7.63 -21.13 17.71
N ASP A 162 -8.12 -22.33 17.43
CA ASP A 162 -7.40 -23.34 16.63
C ASP A 162 -7.45 -23.06 15.11
N ARG A 163 -8.20 -22.05 14.65
CA ARG A 163 -8.32 -21.73 13.22
C ARG A 163 -7.32 -20.71 12.70
N PHE A 164 -6.62 -19.98 13.58
CA PHE A 164 -5.73 -18.91 13.14
C PHE A 164 -4.26 -19.29 13.31
N TYR A 165 -3.47 -18.99 12.30
CA TYR A 165 -2.04 -19.18 12.27
C TYR A 165 -1.34 -18.04 13.01
N LYS A 166 -0.78 -18.32 14.18
CA LYS A 166 -0.03 -17.34 14.95
C LYS A 166 1.43 -17.33 14.51
N LEU A 167 1.89 -16.19 13.99
CA LEU A 167 3.30 -15.99 13.68
C LEU A 167 4.11 -15.77 14.96
N SER A 168 5.19 -16.52 15.08
CA SER A 168 6.24 -16.38 16.10
C SER A 168 7.48 -15.72 15.50
N THR A 169 8.33 -15.16 16.36
CA THR A 169 9.63 -14.56 16.02
C THR A 169 10.76 -15.49 16.44
N ILE A 170 11.93 -15.36 15.83
CA ILE A 170 13.07 -16.26 16.10
C ILE A 170 13.55 -16.18 17.55
N ASP A 171 13.52 -15.01 18.17
CA ASP A 171 13.86 -14.84 19.60
C ASP A 171 12.90 -15.60 20.54
N SER A 172 11.65 -15.82 20.13
CA SER A 172 10.64 -16.50 20.94
C SER A 172 10.83 -18.01 21.04
N LEU A 173 11.71 -18.58 20.22
CA LEU A 173 12.04 -20.01 20.19
C LEU A 173 12.95 -20.43 21.35
N GLN A 174 13.70 -19.49 21.93
CA GLN A 174 14.67 -19.79 22.98
C GLN A 174 14.00 -20.47 24.18
N GLY A 175 14.52 -21.64 24.54
CA GLY A 175 14.06 -22.42 25.70
C GLY A 175 12.74 -23.16 25.49
N ARG A 176 12.26 -23.27 24.25
CA ARG A 176 11.00 -23.96 23.90
C ARG A 176 11.24 -25.08 22.88
N GLU A 177 12.14 -25.99 23.22
CA GLU A 177 12.44 -27.16 22.39
C GLU A 177 11.20 -28.09 22.29
N GLY A 178 10.98 -28.64 21.10
CA GLY A 178 9.85 -29.51 20.79
C GLY A 178 8.49 -28.81 20.63
N GLU A 179 8.37 -27.50 20.89
CA GLU A 179 7.16 -26.75 20.54
C GLU A 179 7.11 -26.44 19.04
N HIS A 180 5.90 -26.42 18.46
CA HIS A 180 5.69 -26.04 17.07
C HIS A 180 5.54 -24.52 16.91
N PHE A 181 6.21 -23.99 15.89
CA PHE A 181 6.19 -22.58 15.56
C PHE A 181 5.94 -22.37 14.08
N LEU A 182 5.06 -21.42 13.77
CA LEU A 182 4.96 -20.85 12.44
C LEU A 182 5.72 -19.52 12.40
N ILE A 183 6.74 -19.45 11.55
CA ILE A 183 7.66 -18.31 11.50
C ILE A 183 7.64 -17.71 10.10
N PHE A 184 7.54 -16.39 10.03
CA PHE A 184 7.72 -15.63 8.80
C PHE A 184 9.13 -15.04 8.78
N GLY A 185 9.93 -15.39 7.77
CA GLY A 185 11.32 -14.93 7.64
C GLY A 185 11.86 -15.04 6.22
N MET A 186 13.11 -14.66 6.03
CA MET A 186 13.84 -14.71 4.77
C MET A 186 14.77 -15.92 4.76
N LEU A 187 14.81 -16.68 3.66
CA LEU A 187 15.82 -17.71 3.44
C LEU A 187 17.17 -17.07 3.15
N SER A 188 18.21 -17.50 3.85
CA SER A 188 19.59 -17.07 3.62
C SER A 188 20.56 -18.24 3.72
N GLN A 189 21.76 -18.06 3.14
CA GLN A 189 22.86 -19.00 3.28
C GLN A 189 24.02 -18.29 3.99
N LEU A 190 24.09 -18.43 5.31
CA LEU A 190 25.14 -17.82 6.13
C LEU A 190 26.44 -18.64 6.12
N GLU A 191 26.31 -19.96 5.96
CA GLU A 191 27.41 -20.92 5.85
C GLU A 191 27.22 -21.76 4.58
N GLU A 192 28.32 -22.13 3.93
CA GLU A 192 28.27 -22.96 2.70
C GLU A 192 27.51 -24.26 2.96
N GLY A 193 26.49 -24.52 2.13
CA GLY A 193 25.66 -25.72 2.23
C GLY A 193 24.60 -25.72 3.34
N LYS A 194 24.50 -24.67 4.16
CA LYS A 194 23.48 -24.57 5.22
C LYS A 194 22.51 -23.42 4.99
N MET A 195 21.23 -23.73 5.14
CA MET A 195 20.16 -22.75 5.00
C MET A 195 19.75 -22.22 6.37
N PHE A 196 19.42 -20.94 6.40
CA PHE A 196 18.94 -20.23 7.58
C PHE A 196 17.62 -19.53 7.28
N LEU A 197 16.83 -19.32 8.31
CA LEU A 197 15.71 -18.39 8.30
C LEU A 197 16.10 -17.16 9.10
N GLU A 198 15.93 -15.97 8.52
CA GLU A 198 16.18 -14.69 9.16
C GLU A 198 14.89 -13.87 9.33
N ASP A 199 14.71 -13.30 10.52
CA ASP A 199 13.72 -12.26 10.78
C ASP A 199 14.41 -11.01 11.36
N LYS A 200 13.63 -10.08 11.93
CA LYS A 200 14.21 -8.87 12.55
C LYS A 200 14.89 -9.12 13.89
N ALA A 201 14.63 -10.26 14.52
CA ALA A 201 15.12 -10.62 15.84
C ALA A 201 16.38 -11.50 15.78
N GLY A 202 16.55 -12.29 14.71
CA GLY A 202 17.77 -13.08 14.54
C GLY A 202 17.74 -14.03 13.33
N SER A 203 18.52 -15.09 13.43
CA SER A 203 18.65 -16.15 12.43
C SER A 203 18.64 -17.53 13.10
N ILE A 204 18.08 -18.54 12.44
CA ILE A 204 18.12 -19.95 12.90
C ILE A 204 18.43 -20.89 11.74
N GLU A 205 19.27 -21.91 11.98
CA GLU A 205 19.61 -22.95 11.00
C GLU A 205 18.36 -23.79 10.69
N LEU A 206 18.19 -24.15 9.42
CA LEU A 206 17.07 -24.94 8.92
C LEU A 206 17.50 -26.36 8.56
N ASP A 207 16.74 -27.34 9.01
CA ASP A 207 16.87 -28.74 8.62
C ASP A 207 15.61 -29.20 7.89
N PHE A 208 15.74 -29.53 6.61
CA PHE A 208 14.65 -29.98 5.74
C PHE A 208 14.48 -31.51 5.71
N SER A 209 15.25 -32.27 6.49
CA SER A 209 15.21 -33.74 6.46
C SER A 209 13.85 -34.34 6.83
N HIS A 210 13.03 -33.62 7.60
CA HIS A 210 11.71 -34.04 8.07
C HIS A 210 10.54 -33.52 7.22
N MET A 211 10.82 -32.81 6.13
CA MET A 211 9.78 -32.18 5.31
C MET A 211 8.96 -33.26 4.57
N SER A 212 7.70 -33.42 4.98
CA SER A 212 6.86 -34.55 4.56
C SER A 212 6.18 -34.35 3.20
N LYS A 213 6.10 -33.11 2.70
CA LYS A 213 5.34 -32.75 1.49
C LYS A 213 6.20 -31.95 0.52
N SER A 214 6.14 -32.31 -0.76
CA SER A 214 6.57 -31.41 -1.82
C SER A 214 5.59 -30.24 -1.90
N VAL A 215 6.07 -29.02 -1.69
CA VAL A 215 5.25 -27.82 -1.75
C VAL A 215 5.45 -27.16 -3.11
N ASN A 216 4.34 -26.78 -3.74
CA ASN A 216 4.38 -26.02 -4.99
C ASN A 216 4.93 -24.61 -4.72
N GLY A 217 6.07 -24.29 -5.31
CA GLY A 217 6.70 -22.99 -5.21
C GLY A 217 8.12 -23.03 -5.74
N LEU A 218 8.65 -21.86 -6.12
CA LEU A 218 10.07 -21.68 -6.38
C LEU A 218 10.67 -20.99 -5.15
N PHE A 219 11.46 -21.74 -4.39
CA PHE A 219 12.14 -21.24 -3.20
C PHE A 219 13.61 -20.99 -3.53
N THR A 220 14.06 -19.76 -3.39
CA THR A 220 15.45 -19.36 -3.60
C THR A 220 15.98 -18.66 -2.37
N GLU A 221 17.30 -18.47 -2.33
CA GLU A 221 17.89 -17.51 -1.39
C GLU A 221 17.21 -16.13 -1.51
N SER A 222 17.10 -15.43 -0.39
CA SER A 222 16.39 -14.14 -0.24
C SER A 222 14.87 -14.19 -0.45
N CYS A 223 14.26 -15.37 -0.63
CA CYS A 223 12.80 -15.51 -0.58
C CYS A 223 12.30 -15.32 0.86
N PHE A 224 11.22 -14.57 1.02
CA PHE A 224 10.47 -14.56 2.26
C PHE A 224 9.46 -15.70 2.25
N VAL A 225 9.47 -16.49 3.31
CA VAL A 225 8.72 -17.74 3.44
C VAL A 225 8.04 -17.82 4.80
N LEU A 226 7.04 -18.70 4.87
CA LEU A 226 6.45 -19.20 6.10
C LEU A 226 7.02 -20.59 6.35
N ILE A 227 7.56 -20.84 7.53
CA ILE A 227 8.06 -22.16 7.94
C ILE A 227 7.28 -22.62 9.16
N ASP A 228 6.71 -23.81 9.08
CA ASP A 228 6.15 -24.55 10.20
C ASP A 228 7.12 -25.67 10.60
N GLY A 229 7.37 -25.79 11.89
CA GLY A 229 8.31 -26.77 12.42
C GLY A 229 8.56 -26.60 13.91
N TYR A 230 9.50 -27.37 14.44
CA TYR A 230 9.89 -27.34 15.85
C TYR A 230 11.41 -27.22 15.99
N VAL A 231 11.85 -26.72 17.14
CA VAL A 231 13.28 -26.59 17.44
C VAL A 231 13.76 -27.83 18.18
N GLU A 232 14.87 -28.40 17.70
CA GLU A 232 15.59 -29.50 18.32
C GLU A 232 17.09 -29.22 18.19
N ASP A 233 17.82 -29.30 19.32
CA ASP A 233 19.27 -29.04 19.38
C ASP A 233 19.69 -27.69 18.76
N GLY A 234 18.86 -26.65 18.89
CA GLY A 234 19.11 -25.32 18.35
C GLY A 234 18.92 -25.16 16.84
N VAL A 235 18.40 -26.18 16.15
CA VAL A 235 18.08 -26.17 14.72
C VAL A 235 16.56 -26.27 14.53
N LEU A 236 16.02 -25.51 13.59
CA LEU A 236 14.60 -25.60 13.24
C LEU A 236 14.37 -26.76 12.26
N LYS A 237 13.72 -27.83 12.74
CA LYS A 237 13.28 -28.95 11.92
C LYS A 237 12.05 -28.53 11.13
N VAL A 238 12.20 -28.40 9.81
CA VAL A 238 11.16 -27.90 8.91
C VAL A 238 10.21 -29.04 8.56
N GLU A 239 8.93 -28.87 8.87
CA GLU A 239 7.87 -29.80 8.48
C GLU A 239 7.14 -29.32 7.24
N GLU A 240 6.85 -28.02 7.17
CA GLU A 240 6.17 -27.39 6.04
C GLU A 240 6.80 -26.01 5.74
N ILE A 241 6.89 -25.68 4.45
CA ILE A 241 7.36 -24.38 3.96
C ILE A 241 6.34 -23.84 2.97
N GLY A 242 6.00 -22.56 3.05
CA GLY A 242 5.03 -21.92 2.17
C GLY A 242 5.47 -20.52 1.76
N LEU A 243 5.02 -20.08 0.59
CA LEU A 243 5.12 -18.68 0.20
C LEU A 243 4.04 -17.86 0.94
N PRO A 244 4.31 -16.59 1.29
CA PRO A 244 3.30 -15.69 1.83
C PRO A 244 2.08 -15.61 0.89
N PRO A 245 0.84 -15.70 1.41
CA PRO A 245 -0.35 -15.67 0.56
C PRO A 245 -0.40 -14.38 -0.26
N PRO A 246 -0.79 -14.47 -1.55
CA PRO A 246 -1.01 -13.29 -2.37
C PRO A 246 -2.22 -12.50 -1.88
N GLU A 247 -2.17 -11.18 -2.03
CA GLU A 247 -3.31 -10.29 -1.75
C GLU A 247 -3.82 -9.74 -3.08
N SER A 248 -5.15 -9.72 -3.26
CA SER A 248 -5.76 -9.16 -4.47
C SER A 248 -5.65 -7.64 -4.48
N ARG A 249 -5.68 -7.06 -5.68
CA ARG A 249 -5.64 -5.59 -5.87
C ARG A 249 -6.76 -4.89 -5.09
N GLU A 250 -7.95 -5.49 -5.06
CA GLU A 250 -9.12 -4.94 -4.37
C GLU A 250 -8.88 -4.86 -2.86
N LYS A 251 -8.33 -5.92 -2.26
CA LYS A 251 -7.98 -5.94 -0.82
C LYS A 251 -6.89 -4.90 -0.51
N SER A 252 -5.83 -4.80 -1.33
CA SER A 252 -4.77 -3.80 -1.13
C SER A 252 -5.30 -2.37 -1.23
N ARG A 253 -6.15 -2.08 -2.23
CA ARG A 253 -6.79 -0.76 -2.39
C ARG A 253 -7.77 -0.44 -1.27
N ALA A 254 -8.49 -1.42 -0.74
CA ALA A 254 -9.37 -1.21 0.40
C ALA A 254 -8.57 -0.89 1.68
N ALA A 255 -7.41 -1.51 1.87
CA ALA A 255 -6.52 -1.23 3.00
C ALA A 255 -5.84 0.15 2.90
N PHE A 256 -5.51 0.60 1.68
CA PHE A 256 -4.80 1.86 1.42
C PHE A 256 -5.46 2.67 0.28
N PRO A 257 -6.66 3.22 0.49
CA PRO A 257 -7.48 3.79 -0.59
C PRO A 257 -6.92 5.05 -1.23
N ASN A 258 -6.11 5.81 -0.50
CA ASN A 258 -5.62 7.13 -0.90
C ASN A 258 -4.15 7.12 -1.31
N ILE A 259 -3.54 5.94 -1.49
CA ILE A 259 -2.12 5.83 -1.82
C ILE A 259 -1.96 5.48 -3.30
N ASN A 260 -1.23 6.32 -4.01
CA ASN A 260 -0.80 6.04 -5.37
C ASN A 260 0.59 5.39 -5.35
N PHE A 261 0.64 4.06 -5.29
CA PHE A 261 1.90 3.30 -5.23
C PHE A 261 2.74 3.38 -6.51
N PHE A 262 2.10 3.63 -7.66
CA PHE A 262 2.78 3.59 -8.96
C PHE A 262 3.15 4.98 -9.48
N GLY A 263 2.57 6.04 -8.91
CA GLY A 263 2.77 7.41 -9.36
C GLY A 263 1.88 7.77 -10.55
N GLY A 264 2.23 8.87 -11.22
CA GLY A 264 1.44 9.43 -12.31
C GLY A 264 0.19 10.18 -11.85
N GLN A 265 -0.35 11.00 -12.74
CA GLN A 265 -1.54 11.79 -12.47
C GLN A 265 -2.78 10.89 -12.56
N PRO A 266 -3.66 10.86 -11.53
CA PRO A 266 -4.92 10.13 -11.62
C PRO A 266 -5.79 10.74 -12.73
N SER A 267 -6.52 9.89 -13.45
CA SER A 267 -7.48 10.35 -14.44
C SER A 267 -8.56 11.21 -13.79
N LEU A 268 -8.90 12.33 -14.44
CA LEU A 268 -10.00 13.21 -14.01
C LEU A 268 -11.37 12.68 -14.48
N ARG A 269 -11.38 11.62 -15.29
CA ARG A 269 -12.60 11.01 -15.82
C ARG A 269 -13.15 9.99 -14.83
N THR A 270 -14.48 9.97 -14.73
CA THR A 270 -15.21 8.93 -14.01
C THR A 270 -15.11 7.57 -14.71
N ASP A 271 -15.32 6.48 -13.98
CA ASP A 271 -15.33 5.12 -14.56
C ASP A 271 -16.33 4.98 -15.72
N VAL A 272 -17.47 5.69 -15.66
CA VAL A 272 -18.47 5.72 -16.74
C VAL A 272 -17.90 6.37 -18.00
N GLN A 273 -17.21 7.49 -17.85
CA GLN A 273 -16.56 8.18 -18.97
C GLN A 273 -15.41 7.36 -19.55
N LEU A 274 -14.63 6.67 -18.70
CA LEU A 274 -13.56 5.78 -19.15
C LEU A 274 -14.11 4.58 -19.94
N ARG A 275 -15.19 3.94 -19.45
CA ARG A 275 -15.85 2.84 -20.17
C ARG A 275 -16.46 3.26 -21.50
N ALA A 276 -16.90 4.51 -21.63
CA ALA A 276 -17.39 5.03 -22.90
C ALA A 276 -16.28 5.20 -23.96
N ILE A 277 -15.01 5.19 -23.53
CA ILE A 277 -13.83 5.31 -24.40
C ILE A 277 -13.25 3.93 -24.75
N GLU A 278 -13.48 2.90 -23.93
CA GLU A 278 -13.22 1.49 -24.26
C GLU A 278 -14.18 1.04 -25.39
N VAL A 279 -13.71 1.14 -26.64
CA VAL A 279 -14.38 0.59 -27.84
C VAL A 279 -14.01 -0.87 -28.02
#